data_AF-A0A1V5KHS8-F1
#
_entry.id   AF-A0A1V5KHS8-F1
#
_cell.length_a   1.000
_cell.length_b   1.000
_cell.length_c   1.000
_cell.angle_alpha   90.00
_cell.angle_beta   90.00
_cell.angle_gamma   90.00
#
_symmetry.space_group_name_H-M   'P 1'
#
loop_
_entity.id
_entity.type
_entity.pdbx_description
1 polymer ?
#
loop_
_entity_poly.entity_id
_entity_poly.type
_entity_poly.pdbx_seq_one_letter_code
_entity_poly.pdbx_strand_id
1 'polypeptide(L)'
;MIGTTYTVSSIEAHPPVVSATELASIVDGVNRLVPGFGLKTDEISHVHAGLLPITTTQGDPSKKLQRHSHVAMPRPGVLRIDSVKFTTAPEIARIVLRAIGKVLEIKASPKPLELPQASMHAAPDGVSEVVWMRLSERYGSLAARVLEWASSHPEWLQPVSPEESVLRVEVMYALREEMAVSLCDVLFRRLDVGSTHTPSEAWLSALGDLLTSDAGWDKDRLAKEIESVKACFARMGCA
;
A
#
# COMPACT_ATOMS: atom_id res chain seq x y z
N MET A 1 -1.76 14.89 4.91
CA MET A 1 -0.50 14.18 5.26
C MET A 1 0.61 15.20 5.47
N ILE A 2 1.35 15.11 6.57
CA ILE A 2 2.48 15.99 6.90
C ILE A 2 3.73 15.10 7.06
N GLY A 3 4.84 15.49 6.44
CA GLY A 3 6.08 14.73 6.49
C GLY A 3 7.12 15.25 5.49
N THR A 4 8.30 14.63 5.38
CA THR A 4 8.80 13.47 6.13
C THR A 4 9.99 13.85 7.00
N THR A 5 10.25 13.08 8.06
CA THR A 5 11.44 13.21 8.92
C THR A 5 12.32 11.98 8.79
N TYR A 6 13.59 12.10 9.15
CA TYR A 6 14.55 11.00 9.09
C TYR A 6 15.25 10.84 10.43
N THR A 7 15.13 9.65 11.01
CA THR A 7 15.89 9.20 12.16
C THR A 7 16.61 7.90 11.82
N VAL A 8 17.79 7.73 12.40
CA VAL A 8 18.58 6.52 12.18
C VAL A 8 17.95 5.37 12.94
N SER A 9 17.59 4.31 12.22
CA SER A 9 17.00 3.11 12.80
C SER A 9 17.69 1.85 12.26
N SER A 10 17.54 0.76 13.01
CA SER A 10 18.06 -0.57 12.63
C SER A 10 17.05 -1.33 11.79
N ILE A 11 17.51 -2.27 10.95
CA ILE A 11 16.60 -3.08 10.13
C ILE A 11 15.75 -4.03 10.98
N GLU A 12 16.26 -4.43 12.16
CA GLU A 12 15.56 -5.25 13.15
C GLU A 12 14.34 -4.53 13.74
N ALA A 13 14.30 -3.21 13.64
CA ALA A 13 13.16 -2.42 14.06
C ALA A 13 12.03 -2.41 13.01
N HIS A 14 12.00 -3.34 12.03
CA HIS A 14 10.94 -3.39 11.02
C HIS A 14 9.68 -4.12 11.53
N PRO A 15 8.47 -3.53 11.42
CA PRO A 15 8.21 -2.17 10.93
C PRO A 15 8.57 -1.11 11.98
N PRO A 16 9.17 0.03 11.58
CA PRO A 16 9.59 1.06 12.53
C PRO A 16 8.41 1.67 13.26
N VAL A 17 8.56 1.88 14.56
CA VAL A 17 7.58 2.56 15.42
C VAL A 17 8.07 3.98 15.70
N VAL A 18 7.21 4.97 15.46
CA VAL A 18 7.52 6.37 15.73
C VAL A 18 7.34 6.65 17.21
N SER A 19 8.33 7.25 17.86
CA SER A 19 8.24 7.61 19.26
C SER A 19 7.33 8.84 19.47
N ALA A 20 6.73 8.95 20.67
CA ALA A 20 5.95 10.13 21.05
C ALA A 20 6.74 11.44 20.92
N THR A 21 8.06 11.39 21.19
CA THR A 21 8.96 12.55 21.04
C THR A 21 9.16 12.95 19.58
N GLU A 22 9.34 11.99 18.67
CA GLU A 22 9.42 12.28 17.24
C GLU A 22 8.11 12.87 16.71
N LEU A 23 6.97 12.32 17.14
CA LEU A 23 5.65 12.83 16.76
C LEU A 23 5.42 14.26 17.25
N ALA A 24 5.71 14.53 18.52
CA ALA A 24 5.62 15.87 19.11
C ALA A 24 6.52 16.87 18.36
N SER A 25 7.73 16.46 17.97
CA SER A 25 8.65 17.32 17.21
C SER A 25 8.08 17.75 15.85
N ILE A 26 7.37 16.86 15.16
CA ILE A 26 6.68 17.17 13.89
C ILE A 26 5.55 18.18 14.15
N VAL A 27 4.70 17.93 15.16
CA VAL A 27 3.60 18.82 15.53
C VAL A 27 4.10 20.22 15.89
N ASP A 28 5.13 20.31 16.72
CA ASP A 28 5.77 21.58 17.07
C ASP A 28 6.34 22.27 15.83
N GLY A 29 6.91 21.52 14.88
CA GLY A 29 7.38 22.04 13.60
C GLY A 29 6.27 22.68 12.78
N VAL A 30 5.12 22.02 12.68
CA VAL A 30 3.94 22.55 11.97
C VAL A 30 3.43 23.81 12.65
N ASN A 31 3.25 23.78 13.97
CA ASN A 31 2.75 24.93 14.73
C ASN A 31 3.73 26.12 14.70
N ARG A 32 5.04 25.89 14.57
CA ARG A 32 6.01 26.98 14.32
C ARG A 32 5.83 27.61 12.94
N LEU A 33 5.57 26.81 11.91
CA LEU A 33 5.36 27.30 10.54
C LEU A 33 4.00 27.98 10.36
N VAL A 34 2.98 27.48 11.06
CA VAL A 34 1.60 27.97 10.98
C VAL A 34 1.03 28.10 12.40
N PRO A 35 1.35 29.18 13.15
CA PRO A 35 0.95 29.33 14.55
C PRO A 35 -0.55 29.28 14.81
N GLY A 36 -1.38 29.70 13.84
CA GLY A 36 -2.84 29.65 13.94
C GLY A 36 -3.46 28.27 13.73
N PHE A 37 -2.68 27.27 13.31
CA PHE A 37 -3.21 25.93 13.04
C PHE A 37 -3.50 25.16 14.34
N GLY A 38 -2.64 25.32 15.36
CA GLY A 38 -2.88 24.78 16.70
C GLY A 38 -3.00 23.25 16.77
N LEU A 39 -2.31 22.53 15.89
CA LEU A 39 -2.36 21.07 15.78
C LEU A 39 -1.94 20.41 17.09
N LYS A 40 -2.69 19.42 17.53
CA LYS A 40 -2.37 18.57 18.68
C LYS A 40 -2.04 17.16 18.25
N THR A 41 -1.30 16.44 19.09
CA THR A 41 -0.91 15.05 18.80
C THR A 41 -2.09 14.08 18.79
N ASP A 42 -3.16 14.37 19.55
CA ASP A 42 -4.39 13.56 19.60
C ASP A 42 -5.31 13.76 18.38
N GLU A 43 -5.04 14.75 17.54
CA GLU A 43 -5.72 14.97 16.25
C GLU A 43 -5.09 14.17 15.10
N ILE A 44 -4.00 13.44 15.37
CA ILE A 44 -3.30 12.62 14.39
C ILE A 44 -4.01 11.28 14.25
N SER A 45 -4.64 11.06 13.11
CA SER A 45 -5.36 9.80 12.88
C SER A 45 -4.44 8.63 12.54
N HIS A 46 -3.36 8.86 11.77
CA HIS A 46 -2.49 7.80 11.23
C HIS A 46 -1.03 8.24 11.16
N VAL A 47 -0.11 7.30 11.45
CA VAL A 47 1.34 7.49 11.28
C VAL A 47 1.89 6.45 10.31
N HIS A 48 2.54 6.92 9.25
CA HIS A 48 3.28 6.07 8.32
C HIS A 48 4.78 6.16 8.59
N ALA A 49 5.41 5.00 8.79
CA ALA A 49 6.84 4.88 8.99
C ALA A 49 7.43 3.79 8.09
N GLY A 50 8.63 4.02 7.60
CA GLY A 50 9.33 3.10 6.72
C GLY A 50 10.84 3.27 6.85
N LEU A 51 11.58 2.21 6.54
CA LEU A 51 13.03 2.24 6.54
C LEU A 51 13.56 2.64 5.17
N LEU A 52 14.58 3.50 5.17
CA LEU A 52 15.34 3.85 3.99
C LEU A 52 16.79 3.40 4.16
N PRO A 53 17.41 2.82 3.11
CA PRO A 53 18.81 2.43 3.19
C PRO A 53 19.71 3.66 3.37
N ILE A 54 20.73 3.52 4.21
CA ILE A 54 21.78 4.51 4.42
C ILE A 54 23.09 4.00 3.82
N THR A 55 23.88 4.91 3.26
CA THR A 55 25.24 4.57 2.82
C THR A 55 26.22 4.97 3.92
N THR A 56 27.11 4.06 4.28
CA THR A 56 28.32 4.39 5.05
C THR A 56 29.49 4.44 4.08
N THR A 57 30.07 5.62 3.90
CA THR A 57 31.29 5.76 3.11
C THR A 57 32.47 5.34 3.97
N GLN A 58 33.41 4.53 3.46
CA GLN A 58 34.63 4.21 4.23
C GLN A 58 35.36 5.51 4.60
N GLY A 59 35.58 5.73 5.89
CA GLY A 59 36.26 6.91 6.43
C GLY A 59 35.36 8.11 6.76
N ASP A 60 34.06 8.08 6.44
CA ASP A 60 33.09 9.12 6.81
C ASP A 60 31.93 8.51 7.62
N PRO A 61 31.91 8.67 8.96
CA PRO A 61 30.87 8.13 9.82
C PRO A 61 29.53 8.89 9.69
N SER A 62 29.44 9.93 8.87
CA SER A 62 28.17 10.61 8.63
C SER A 62 27.20 9.68 7.90
N LYS A 63 26.17 9.24 8.63
CA LYS A 63 25.07 8.42 8.09
C LYS A 63 24.27 9.28 7.12
N LYS A 64 24.54 9.14 5.82
CA LYS A 64 23.82 9.85 4.75
C LYS A 64 22.79 8.91 4.13
N LEU A 65 21.58 9.42 3.91
CA LEU A 65 20.56 8.69 3.17
C LEU A 65 21.09 8.28 1.80
N GLN A 66 20.85 7.04 1.40
CA GLN A 66 21.21 6.57 0.07
C GLN A 66 20.22 7.12 -0.97
N ARG A 67 20.53 8.32 -1.48
CA ARG A 67 19.67 9.05 -2.43
C ARG A 67 19.74 8.56 -3.87
N HIS A 68 20.75 7.76 -4.21
CA HIS A 68 20.98 7.25 -5.56
C HIS A 68 20.92 5.73 -5.58
N SER A 69 20.24 5.22 -6.59
CA SER A 69 20.20 3.80 -6.89
C SER A 69 21.53 3.33 -7.44
N HIS A 70 22.00 2.19 -6.97
CA HIS A 70 23.18 1.52 -7.50
C HIS A 70 22.84 0.09 -7.89
N VAL A 71 23.25 -0.33 -9.09
CA VAL A 71 23.09 -1.71 -9.56
C VAL A 71 24.47 -2.31 -9.72
N ALA A 72 24.73 -3.42 -9.04
CA ALA A 72 26.01 -4.11 -9.05
C ALA A 72 25.83 -5.61 -9.29
N MET A 73 26.89 -6.27 -9.76
CA MET A 73 26.99 -7.73 -9.80
C MET A 73 28.19 -8.16 -8.94
N PRO A 74 28.05 -8.26 -7.60
CA PRO A 74 29.17 -8.57 -6.71
C PRO A 74 29.85 -9.92 -7.00
N ARG A 75 29.11 -10.85 -7.60
CA ARG A 75 29.63 -12.13 -8.10
C ARG A 75 28.83 -12.58 -9.32
N PRO A 76 29.39 -13.42 -10.21
CA PRO A 76 28.69 -13.89 -11.40
C PRO A 76 27.29 -14.42 -11.08
N GLY A 77 26.29 -13.94 -11.83
CA GLY A 77 24.89 -14.37 -11.69
C GLY A 77 24.11 -13.73 -10.54
N VAL A 78 24.71 -12.89 -9.70
CA VAL A 78 24.01 -12.21 -8.60
C VAL A 78 23.97 -10.71 -8.84
N LEU A 79 22.78 -10.19 -9.17
CA LEU A 79 22.53 -8.76 -9.26
C LEU A 79 22.02 -8.22 -7.93
N ARG A 80 22.56 -7.09 -7.52
CA ARG A 80 22.16 -6.34 -6.33
C ARG A 80 21.69 -4.95 -6.74
N ILE A 81 20.57 -4.52 -6.19
CA ILE A 81 20.04 -3.17 -6.36
C ILE A 81 20.05 -2.51 -4.98
N ASP A 82 20.91 -1.51 -4.81
CA ASP A 82 20.99 -0.74 -3.58
C ASP A 82 20.14 0.52 -3.76
N SER A 83 19.02 0.62 -3.03
CA SER A 83 18.04 1.72 -3.06
C SER A 83 17.34 1.93 -4.41
N VAL A 84 16.03 2.18 -4.39
CA VAL A 84 15.25 2.56 -5.58
C VAL A 84 14.22 3.61 -5.18
N LYS A 85 14.22 4.75 -5.88
CA LYS A 85 13.09 5.68 -5.80
C LYS A 85 11.99 5.18 -6.70
N PHE A 86 10.74 5.31 -6.25
CA PHE A 86 9.56 4.94 -7.04
C PHE A 86 9.61 5.54 -8.46
N THR A 87 9.94 6.83 -8.58
CA THR A 87 10.02 7.55 -9.85
C THR A 87 11.15 7.08 -10.78
N THR A 88 12.22 6.49 -10.24
CA THR A 88 13.34 5.98 -11.03
C THR A 88 13.27 4.47 -11.26
N ALA A 89 12.35 3.76 -10.61
CA ALA A 89 12.22 2.31 -10.69
C ALA A 89 12.15 1.78 -12.14
N PRO A 90 11.40 2.40 -13.08
CA PRO A 90 11.39 1.95 -14.47
C PRO A 90 12.75 2.00 -15.16
N GLU A 91 13.56 3.02 -14.87
CA GLU A 91 14.92 3.11 -15.43
C GLU A 91 15.87 2.11 -14.79
N ILE A 92 15.76 1.89 -13.47
CA ILE A 92 16.53 0.85 -12.80
C ILE A 92 16.19 -0.54 -13.36
N ALA A 93 14.91 -0.82 -13.63
CA ALA A 93 14.50 -2.05 -14.29
C ALA A 93 15.14 -2.22 -15.69
N ARG A 94 15.25 -1.14 -16.49
CA ARG A 94 15.97 -1.18 -17.79
C ARG A 94 17.45 -1.51 -17.63
N ILE A 95 18.10 -0.97 -16.60
CA ILE A 95 19.52 -1.24 -16.31
C ILE A 95 19.70 -2.71 -15.91
N VAL A 96 18.86 -3.20 -15.00
CA VAL A 96 18.89 -4.60 -14.53
C VAL A 96 18.64 -5.58 -15.68
N LEU A 97 17.62 -5.34 -16.51
CA LEU A 97 17.33 -6.20 -17.66
C LEU A 97 18.47 -6.21 -18.68
N ARG A 98 19.12 -5.06 -18.93
CA ARG A 98 20.34 -5.03 -19.76
C ARG A 98 21.47 -5.87 -19.16
N ALA A 99 21.67 -5.84 -17.85
CA ALA A 99 22.67 -6.65 -17.18
C ALA A 99 22.35 -8.16 -17.28
N ILE A 100 21.09 -8.55 -17.05
CA ILE A 100 20.62 -9.93 -17.23
C ILE A 100 20.80 -10.39 -18.68
N GLY A 101 20.42 -9.56 -19.65
CA GLY A 101 20.57 -9.87 -21.06
C GLY A 101 22.01 -10.13 -21.48
N LYS A 102 22.98 -9.40 -20.91
CA LYS A 102 24.41 -9.67 -21.13
C LYS A 102 24.86 -11.02 -20.56
N VAL A 103 24.37 -11.40 -19.38
CA VAL A 103 24.73 -12.68 -18.73
C VAL A 103 24.12 -13.88 -19.46
N LEU A 104 22.88 -13.73 -19.94
CA LEU A 104 22.15 -14.78 -20.64
C LEU A 104 22.36 -14.78 -22.17
N GLU A 105 23.14 -13.83 -22.68
CA GLU A 105 23.35 -13.62 -24.12
C GLU A 105 22.04 -13.42 -24.91
N ILE A 106 21.07 -12.72 -24.31
CA ILE A 106 19.76 -12.39 -24.92
C ILE A 106 19.51 -10.88 -24.92
N LYS A 107 18.66 -10.43 -25.85
CA LYS A 107 18.11 -9.07 -25.82
C LYS A 107 16.94 -9.02 -24.85
N ALA A 108 17.17 -8.47 -23.65
CA ALA A 108 16.14 -8.21 -22.66
C ALA A 108 15.82 -6.71 -22.58
N SER A 109 14.54 -6.37 -22.69
CA SER A 109 14.03 -5.01 -22.50
C SER A 109 12.72 -5.06 -21.74
N PRO A 110 12.43 -4.10 -20.86
CA PRO A 110 11.13 -4.08 -20.20
C PRO A 110 10.07 -3.87 -21.24
N LYS A 111 9.07 -4.74 -21.24
CA LYS A 111 7.82 -4.50 -21.96
C LYS A 111 6.98 -3.59 -21.06
N PRO A 112 6.52 -2.43 -21.55
CA PRO A 112 5.50 -1.66 -20.85
C PRO A 112 4.32 -2.58 -20.52
N LEU A 113 3.72 -2.40 -19.35
CA LEU A 113 2.47 -3.08 -19.05
C LEU A 113 1.42 -2.52 -20.01
N GLU A 114 0.90 -3.36 -20.90
CA GLU A 114 -0.22 -3.00 -21.77
C GLU A 114 -1.48 -2.99 -20.92
N LEU A 115 -1.78 -1.83 -20.35
CA LEU A 115 -3.07 -1.59 -19.73
C LEU A 115 -4.03 -1.11 -20.81
N PRO A 116 -5.31 -1.54 -20.79
CA PRO A 116 -6.31 -0.93 -21.65
C PRO A 116 -6.30 0.58 -21.42
N GLN A 117 -6.69 1.38 -22.42
CA GLN A 117 -6.87 2.80 -22.17
C GLN A 117 -8.06 2.98 -21.22
N ALA A 118 -7.88 3.78 -20.18
CA ALA A 118 -8.99 4.16 -19.32
C ALA A 118 -9.90 5.08 -20.12
N SER A 119 -11.01 4.54 -20.60
CA SER A 119 -12.07 5.31 -21.21
C SER A 119 -13.04 5.75 -20.11
N MET A 120 -13.29 7.06 -20.02
CA MET A 120 -14.35 7.59 -19.17
C MET A 120 -15.70 7.24 -19.79
N HIS A 121 -16.17 6.03 -19.52
CA HIS A 121 -17.50 5.58 -19.86
C HIS A 121 -18.50 6.04 -18.81
N ALA A 122 -19.78 6.09 -19.20
CA ALA A 122 -20.86 6.22 -18.24
C ALA A 122 -20.79 5.07 -17.22
N ALA A 123 -21.30 5.32 -16.00
CA ALA A 123 -21.37 4.30 -14.97
C ALA A 123 -22.17 3.09 -15.47
N PRO A 124 -21.67 1.85 -15.27
CA PRO A 124 -22.43 0.65 -15.58
C PRO A 124 -23.74 0.57 -14.80
N ASP A 125 -24.72 -0.16 -15.35
CA ASP A 125 -26.01 -0.39 -14.70
C ASP A 125 -25.82 -1.00 -13.29
N GLY A 126 -26.58 -0.49 -12.31
CA GLY A 126 -26.50 -0.95 -10.93
C GLY A 126 -25.33 -0.37 -10.12
N VAL A 127 -24.47 0.46 -10.73
CA VAL A 127 -23.38 1.15 -10.04
C VAL A 127 -23.62 2.66 -10.07
N SER A 128 -23.52 3.30 -8.91
CA SER A 128 -23.68 4.76 -8.84
C SER A 128 -22.49 5.48 -9.49
N GLU A 129 -22.73 6.69 -10.02
CA GLU A 129 -21.68 7.50 -10.63
C GLU A 129 -20.50 7.78 -9.68
N VAL A 130 -20.80 7.99 -8.39
CA VAL A 130 -19.78 8.20 -7.34
C VAL A 130 -18.90 6.96 -7.15
N VAL A 131 -19.50 5.77 -7.11
CA VAL A 131 -18.74 4.52 -7.00
C VAL A 131 -17.93 4.27 -8.27
N TRP A 132 -18.51 4.52 -9.45
CA TRP A 132 -17.81 4.35 -10.72
C TRP A 132 -16.60 5.28 -10.86
N MET A 133 -16.73 6.55 -10.45
CA MET A 133 -15.62 7.50 -10.42
C MET A 133 -14.51 7.02 -9.50
N ARG A 134 -14.83 6.58 -8.27
CA ARG A 134 -13.86 6.02 -7.32
C ARG A 134 -13.14 4.79 -7.88
N LEU A 135 -13.88 3.86 -8.48
CA LEU A 135 -13.30 2.66 -9.08
C LEU A 135 -12.40 3.02 -10.27
N SER A 136 -12.79 3.99 -11.09
CA SER A 136 -12.00 4.48 -12.22
C SER A 136 -10.71 5.17 -11.76
N GLU A 137 -10.76 5.95 -10.69
CA GLU A 137 -9.56 6.56 -10.08
C GLU A 137 -8.60 5.51 -9.52
N ARG A 138 -9.14 4.46 -8.87
CA ARG A 138 -8.35 3.40 -8.23
C ARG A 138 -7.76 2.40 -9.23
N TYR A 139 -8.62 1.79 -10.05
CA TYR A 139 -8.26 0.68 -10.92
C TYR A 139 -7.95 1.12 -12.36
N GLY A 140 -8.15 2.39 -12.68
CA GLY A 140 -7.97 2.90 -14.04
C GLY A 140 -8.81 2.11 -15.03
N SER A 141 -8.16 1.63 -16.08
CA SER A 141 -8.80 0.82 -17.12
C SER A 141 -9.26 -0.56 -16.69
N LEU A 142 -8.90 -1.02 -15.49
CA LEU A 142 -9.36 -2.29 -14.94
C LEU A 142 -10.70 -2.16 -14.20
N ALA A 143 -11.23 -0.95 -13.99
CA ALA A 143 -12.45 -0.73 -13.21
C ALA A 143 -13.66 -1.56 -13.69
N ALA A 144 -13.87 -1.64 -15.01
CA ALA A 144 -14.93 -2.48 -15.58
C ALA A 144 -14.70 -3.98 -15.31
N ARG A 145 -13.45 -4.45 -15.46
CA ARG A 145 -13.06 -5.84 -15.17
C ARG A 145 -13.25 -6.20 -13.70
N VAL A 146 -13.05 -5.27 -12.77
CA VAL A 146 -13.38 -5.49 -11.36
C VAL A 146 -14.87 -5.79 -11.22
N LEU A 147 -15.74 -5.01 -11.85
CA LEU A 147 -17.19 -5.22 -11.77
C LEU A 147 -17.68 -6.51 -12.46
N GLU A 148 -16.98 -6.99 -13.49
CA GLU A 148 -17.28 -8.28 -14.15
C GLU A 148 -17.25 -9.46 -13.18
N TRP A 149 -16.46 -9.39 -12.09
CA TRP A 149 -16.47 -10.42 -11.04
C TRP A 149 -17.83 -10.56 -10.36
N ALA A 150 -18.66 -9.51 -10.35
CA ALA A 150 -20.01 -9.56 -9.81
C ALA A 150 -21.05 -10.09 -10.81
N SER A 151 -20.70 -10.40 -12.06
CA SER A 151 -21.69 -10.89 -13.05
C SER A 151 -22.38 -12.20 -12.64
N SER A 152 -21.70 -13.05 -11.88
CA SER A 152 -22.26 -14.29 -11.34
C SER A 152 -22.78 -14.15 -9.90
N HIS A 153 -22.50 -13.02 -9.25
CA HIS A 153 -22.82 -12.72 -7.85
C HIS A 153 -23.27 -11.25 -7.75
N PRO A 154 -24.49 -10.89 -8.21
CA PRO A 154 -24.95 -9.51 -8.26
C PRO A 154 -24.94 -8.80 -6.89
N GLU A 155 -25.07 -9.56 -5.81
CA GLU A 155 -24.94 -9.07 -4.43
C GLU A 155 -23.55 -8.50 -4.13
N TRP A 156 -22.52 -8.84 -4.91
CA TRP A 156 -21.19 -8.27 -4.73
C TRP A 156 -21.07 -6.81 -5.20
N LEU A 157 -22.09 -6.29 -5.90
CA LEU A 157 -22.24 -4.86 -6.19
C LEU A 157 -22.72 -4.05 -4.99
N GLN A 158 -23.09 -4.71 -3.88
CA GLN A 158 -23.39 -4.04 -2.63
C GLN A 158 -22.11 -3.70 -1.87
N PRO A 159 -22.12 -2.62 -1.09
CA PRO A 159 -21.01 -2.33 -0.18
C PRO A 159 -20.84 -3.43 0.87
N VAL A 160 -19.61 -3.56 1.40
CA VAL A 160 -19.30 -4.50 2.49
C VAL A 160 -20.18 -4.21 3.70
N SER A 161 -20.28 -2.94 4.08
CA SER A 161 -21.23 -2.44 5.07
C SER A 161 -21.82 -1.09 4.63
N PRO A 162 -22.95 -0.62 5.20
CA PRO A 162 -23.54 0.68 4.88
C PRO A 162 -22.64 1.89 5.20
N GLU A 163 -21.60 1.70 6.00
CA GLU A 163 -20.72 2.79 6.49
C GLU A 163 -19.66 3.18 5.45
N GLU A 164 -19.38 2.31 4.47
CA GLU A 164 -18.33 2.52 3.48
C GLU A 164 -18.82 2.25 2.05
N SER A 165 -18.18 2.90 1.07
CA SER A 165 -18.51 2.71 -0.35
C SER A 165 -17.75 1.56 -1.01
N VAL A 166 -16.90 0.85 -0.26
CA VAL A 166 -16.14 -0.32 -0.74
C VAL A 166 -17.11 -1.45 -1.02
N LEU A 167 -17.15 -1.88 -2.28
CA LEU A 167 -17.97 -2.97 -2.74
C LEU A 167 -17.36 -4.31 -2.37
N ARG A 168 -18.21 -5.31 -2.11
CA ARG A 168 -17.77 -6.69 -1.86
C ARG A 168 -16.95 -7.24 -3.03
N VAL A 169 -17.30 -6.87 -4.27
CA VAL A 169 -16.56 -7.29 -5.48
C VAL A 169 -15.09 -6.83 -5.46
N GLU A 170 -14.78 -5.66 -4.86
CA GLU A 170 -13.40 -5.18 -4.76
C GLU A 170 -12.57 -6.05 -3.81
N VAL A 171 -13.16 -6.52 -2.71
CA VAL A 171 -12.50 -7.46 -1.79
C VAL A 171 -12.20 -8.76 -2.52
N MET A 172 -13.19 -9.29 -3.26
CA MET A 172 -13.01 -10.54 -4.01
C MET A 172 -11.96 -10.39 -5.10
N TYR A 173 -11.98 -9.29 -5.84
CA TYR A 173 -10.96 -8.97 -6.85
C TYR A 173 -9.56 -8.88 -6.23
N ALA A 174 -9.41 -8.19 -5.10
CA ALA A 174 -8.14 -8.07 -4.40
C ALA A 174 -7.55 -9.45 -4.02
N LEU A 175 -8.38 -10.37 -3.53
CA LEU A 175 -7.98 -11.72 -3.13
C LEU A 175 -7.65 -12.62 -4.32
N ARG A 176 -8.38 -12.48 -5.43
CA ARG A 176 -8.30 -13.43 -6.57
C ARG A 176 -7.34 -12.98 -7.66
N GLU A 177 -7.27 -11.68 -7.92
CA GLU A 177 -6.54 -11.10 -9.05
C GLU A 177 -5.35 -10.23 -8.60
N GLU A 178 -5.36 -9.69 -7.37
CA GLU A 178 -4.31 -8.78 -6.87
C GLU A 178 -3.39 -9.39 -5.81
N MET A 179 -3.44 -10.72 -5.66
CA MET A 179 -2.62 -11.50 -4.73
C MET A 179 -2.67 -10.97 -3.29
N ALA A 180 -3.82 -10.47 -2.82
CA ALA A 180 -4.00 -10.22 -1.40
C ALA A 180 -4.08 -11.56 -0.67
N VAL A 181 -3.09 -11.84 0.19
CA VAL A 181 -2.98 -13.12 0.92
C VAL A 181 -3.42 -12.99 2.38
N SER A 182 -3.51 -11.75 2.88
CA SER A 182 -3.91 -11.39 4.23
C SER A 182 -4.95 -10.26 4.25
N LEU A 183 -5.64 -10.10 5.37
CA LEU A 183 -6.58 -8.99 5.57
C LEU A 183 -5.84 -7.65 5.59
N CYS A 184 -4.60 -7.63 6.08
CA CYS A 184 -3.74 -6.46 6.01
C CYS A 184 -3.42 -6.05 4.56
N ASP A 185 -3.26 -7.00 3.62
CA ASP A 185 -3.08 -6.65 2.20
C ASP A 185 -4.32 -5.97 1.64
N VAL A 186 -5.50 -6.53 1.94
CA VAL A 186 -6.79 -5.96 1.52
C VAL A 186 -6.93 -4.52 2.02
N LEU A 187 -6.78 -4.30 3.32
CA LEU A 187 -7.07 -3.00 3.95
C LEU A 187 -6.04 -1.92 3.66
N PHE A 188 -4.75 -2.26 3.70
CA PHE A 188 -3.68 -1.25 3.66
C PHE A 188 -3.01 -1.12 2.29
N ARG A 189 -3.15 -2.11 1.40
CA ARG A 189 -2.40 -2.15 0.13
C ARG A 189 -3.26 -2.25 -1.12
N ARG A 190 -4.55 -2.58 -1.00
CA ARG A 190 -5.47 -2.74 -2.15
C ARG A 190 -6.63 -1.77 -2.09
N LEU A 191 -7.27 -1.62 -0.93
CA LEU A 191 -8.50 -0.84 -0.77
C LEU A 191 -8.31 0.50 -0.04
N ASP A 192 -7.12 0.77 0.52
CA ASP A 192 -6.77 1.99 1.29
C ASP A 192 -7.68 2.33 2.48
N VAL A 193 -8.62 1.46 2.85
CA VAL A 193 -9.50 1.65 4.02
C VAL A 193 -8.65 1.91 5.25
N GLY A 194 -7.70 1.01 5.52
CA GLY A 194 -6.82 1.14 6.69
C GLY A 194 -5.81 2.27 6.61
N SER A 195 -5.61 2.88 5.44
CA SER A 195 -4.74 4.05 5.28
C SER A 195 -5.48 5.37 5.55
N THR A 196 -6.80 5.34 5.63
CA THR A 196 -7.64 6.54 5.81
C THR A 196 -8.27 6.61 7.20
N HIS A 197 -8.68 5.47 7.74
CA HIS A 197 -9.30 5.36 9.06
C HIS A 197 -9.18 3.94 9.62
N THR A 198 -9.44 3.78 10.92
CA THR A 198 -9.63 2.47 11.53
C THR A 198 -11.04 1.97 11.21
N PRO A 199 -11.21 0.79 10.56
CA PRO A 199 -12.52 0.23 10.29
C PRO A 199 -13.31 -0.03 11.59
N SER A 200 -14.63 0.14 11.54
CA SER A 200 -15.50 -0.19 12.66
C SER A 200 -15.57 -1.71 12.90
N GLU A 201 -15.94 -2.12 14.11
CA GLU A 201 -16.18 -3.54 14.40
C GLU A 201 -17.30 -4.12 13.52
N ALA A 202 -18.33 -3.32 13.22
CA ALA A 202 -19.43 -3.73 12.36
C ALA A 202 -18.95 -3.99 10.92
N TRP A 203 -18.09 -3.12 10.39
CA TRP A 203 -17.49 -3.31 9.07
C TRP A 203 -16.57 -4.54 9.03
N LEU A 204 -15.71 -4.74 10.04
CA LEU A 204 -14.86 -5.92 10.15
C LEU A 204 -15.67 -7.22 10.25
N SER A 205 -16.80 -7.19 10.97
CA SER A 205 -17.73 -8.33 11.04
C SER A 205 -18.34 -8.64 9.67
N ALA A 206 -18.86 -7.63 8.98
CA ALA A 206 -19.47 -7.80 7.65
C ALA A 206 -18.45 -8.29 6.61
N LEU A 207 -17.20 -7.82 6.69
CA LEU A 207 -16.09 -8.34 5.89
C LEU A 207 -15.79 -9.80 6.25
N GLY A 208 -15.77 -10.14 7.54
CA GLY A 208 -15.57 -11.51 7.99
C GLY A 208 -16.62 -12.48 7.46
N ASP A 209 -17.89 -12.07 7.47
CA ASP A 209 -18.98 -12.84 6.89
C ASP A 209 -18.71 -13.12 5.40
N LEU A 210 -18.44 -12.07 4.61
CA LEU A 210 -18.07 -12.18 3.19
C LEU A 210 -16.89 -13.13 2.96
N LEU A 211 -15.84 -13.03 3.77
CA LEU A 211 -14.64 -13.86 3.59
C LEU A 211 -14.92 -15.34 3.88
N THR A 212 -15.80 -15.63 4.85
CA THR A 212 -16.15 -17.01 5.20
C THR A 212 -17.17 -17.63 4.24
N SER A 213 -18.10 -16.84 3.69
CA SER A 213 -19.08 -17.32 2.71
C SER A 213 -18.51 -17.45 1.30
N ASP A 214 -17.76 -16.45 0.84
CA ASP A 214 -17.44 -16.30 -0.59
C ASP A 214 -15.94 -16.52 -0.89
N ALA A 215 -15.05 -16.19 0.04
CA ALA A 215 -13.61 -16.35 -0.15
C ALA A 215 -13.05 -17.70 0.33
N GLY A 216 -13.89 -18.52 0.99
CA GLY A 216 -13.50 -19.85 1.49
C GLY A 216 -12.56 -19.81 2.71
N TRP A 217 -12.59 -18.73 3.48
CA TRP A 217 -11.83 -18.63 4.73
C TRP A 217 -12.55 -19.38 5.84
N ASP A 218 -11.81 -20.12 6.66
CA ASP A 218 -12.35 -20.68 7.89
C ASP A 218 -12.34 -19.64 9.04
N LYS A 219 -13.07 -19.95 10.11
CA LYS A 219 -13.21 -19.07 11.28
C LYS A 219 -11.89 -18.86 12.02
N ASP A 220 -11.02 -19.87 12.06
CA ASP A 220 -9.74 -19.79 12.75
C ASP A 220 -8.76 -18.86 12.03
N ARG A 221 -8.74 -18.93 10.70
CA ARG A 221 -8.02 -17.99 9.84
C ARG A 221 -8.54 -16.58 10.02
N LEU A 222 -9.86 -16.38 9.95
CA LEU A 222 -10.46 -15.06 10.10
C LEU A 222 -10.08 -14.41 11.44
N ALA A 223 -10.17 -15.15 12.55
CA ALA A 223 -9.80 -14.66 13.87
C ALA A 223 -8.33 -14.20 13.92
N LYS A 224 -7.40 -14.99 13.36
CA LYS A 224 -5.97 -14.63 13.30
C LYS A 224 -5.70 -13.38 12.46
N GLU A 225 -6.44 -13.22 11.37
CA GLU A 225 -6.31 -12.08 10.45
C GLU A 225 -6.85 -10.79 11.08
N ILE A 226 -7.97 -10.85 11.80
CA ILE A 226 -8.50 -9.70 12.56
C ILE A 226 -7.50 -9.25 13.63
N GLU A 227 -6.90 -10.17 14.38
CA GLU A 227 -5.86 -9.83 15.37
C GLU A 227 -4.62 -9.22 14.70
N SER A 228 -4.27 -9.70 13.50
CA SER A 228 -3.17 -9.12 12.71
C SER A 228 -3.47 -7.68 12.27
N VAL A 229 -4.71 -7.38 11.90
CA VAL A 229 -5.16 -6.02 11.56
C VAL A 229 -5.12 -5.10 12.78
N LYS A 230 -5.63 -5.55 13.94
CA LYS A 230 -5.54 -4.78 15.19
C LYS A 230 -4.09 -4.46 15.56
N ALA A 231 -3.20 -5.44 15.41
CA ALA A 231 -1.77 -5.24 15.65
C ALA A 231 -1.15 -4.23 14.66
N CYS A 232 -1.63 -4.14 13.41
CA CYS A 232 -1.21 -3.09 12.47
C CYS A 232 -1.63 -1.69 12.96
N PHE A 233 -2.90 -1.50 13.35
CA PHE A 233 -3.40 -0.22 13.87
C PHE A 233 -2.69 0.22 15.15
N ALA A 234 -2.50 -0.69 16.10
CA ALA A 234 -1.77 -0.41 17.33
C ALA A 234 -0.34 0.12 17.05
N ARG A 235 0.34 -0.40 16.02
CA ARG A 235 1.68 0.10 15.62
C ARG A 235 1.66 1.47 14.96
N MET A 236 0.56 1.87 14.34
CA MET A 236 0.41 3.19 13.70
C MET A 236 -0.01 4.29 14.67
N GLY A 237 -0.16 3.97 15.97
CA GLY A 237 -0.62 4.91 16.98
C GLY A 237 -2.14 5.11 17.01
N CYS A 238 -2.88 4.26 16.29
CA CYS A 238 -4.34 4.26 16.32
C CYS A 238 -4.78 3.33 17.46
N ALA A 239 -5.02 3.89 18.66
CA ALA A 239 -5.54 3.16 19.82
C ALA A 239 -6.57 4.01 20.56
#